data_AF-A0A821L0V2-F1
#
_entry.id   AF-A0A821L0V2-F1
#
_cell.length_a   1.000
_cell.length_b   1.000
_cell.length_c   1.000
_cell.angle_alpha   90.00
_cell.angle_beta   90.00
_cell.angle_gamma   90.00
#
_symmetry.space_group_name_H-M   'P 1'
#
loop_
_entity.id
_entity.type
_entity.pdbx_description
1 polymer ?
#
loop_
_entity_poly.entity_id
_entity_poly.type
_entity_poly.pdbx_seq_one_letter_code
_entity_poly.pdbx_strand_id
1 'polypeptide(L)'
;MEGGELFNRIEQRNDKPYTERDAARHIWMLVQAVHHLHTMDIAHRDLKPENLLLTDKTNDAILKLGDFGFAKEDSPMRNRIKTGDYQFPDVEWQNISQQAKSTIEQMLTVTPANRITISEILKCSWFT
;
A
#
# COMPACT_ATOMS: atom_id res chain seq x y z
N MET A 1 -5.72 4.18 -18.84
CA MET A 1 -6.24 4.32 -17.46
C MET A 1 -6.81 5.71 -17.37
N GLU A 2 -8.13 5.82 -17.23
CA GLU A 2 -8.84 7.12 -17.30
C GLU A 2 -9.06 7.74 -15.92
N GLY A 3 -8.85 6.94 -14.86
CA GLY A 3 -9.00 7.36 -13.46
C GLY A 3 -7.85 8.22 -12.93
N GLY A 4 -6.70 8.22 -13.61
CA GLY A 4 -5.51 8.94 -13.18
C GLY A 4 -4.87 8.36 -11.92
N GLU A 5 -4.08 9.17 -11.23
CA GLU A 5 -3.38 8.80 -10.01
C GLU A 5 -4.33 8.76 -8.80
N LEU A 6 -4.14 7.77 -7.92
CA LEU A 6 -4.92 7.63 -6.70
C LEU A 6 -4.83 8.88 -5.81
N PHE A 7 -3.64 9.47 -5.67
CA PHE A 7 -3.41 10.64 -4.81
C PHE A 7 -4.27 11.83 -5.26
N ASN A 8 -4.24 12.17 -6.54
CA ASN A 8 -5.06 13.22 -7.12
C ASN A 8 -6.56 12.96 -6.90
N ARG A 9 -6.99 11.70 -6.93
CA ARG A 9 -8.39 11.31 -6.70
C ARG A 9 -8.83 11.54 -5.25
N ILE A 10 -7.92 11.35 -4.28
CA ILE A 10 -8.17 11.61 -2.86
C ILE A 10 -8.31 13.11 -2.62
N GLU A 11 -7.42 13.93 -3.19
CA GLU A 11 -7.48 15.39 -3.06
C GLU A 11 -8.71 16.02 -3.70
N GLN A 12 -9.15 15.49 -4.85
CA GLN A 12 -10.30 16.02 -5.58
C GLN A 12 -11.67 15.65 -4.98
N ARG A 13 -11.72 14.86 -3.89
CA ARG A 13 -12.97 14.53 -3.20
C ARG A 13 -13.41 15.71 -2.31
N ASN A 14 -14.20 16.62 -2.89
CA ASN A 14 -14.78 17.75 -2.14
C ASN A 14 -16.04 17.37 -1.33
N ASP A 15 -16.82 16.39 -1.80
CA ASP A 15 -18.17 16.15 -1.27
C ASP A 15 -18.24 15.00 -0.24
N LYS A 16 -17.17 14.21 -0.09
CA LYS A 16 -17.15 13.06 0.81
C LYS A 16 -15.76 12.85 1.43
N PRO A 17 -15.65 12.75 2.77
CA PRO A 17 -14.38 12.44 3.43
C PRO A 17 -13.78 11.13 2.90
N TYR A 18 -12.46 11.11 2.76
CA TYR A 18 -11.72 9.88 2.52
C TYR A 18 -11.59 9.11 3.83
N THR A 19 -12.16 7.92 3.90
CA THR A 19 -12.26 7.14 5.13
C THR A 19 -11.17 6.08 5.23
N GLU A 20 -10.93 5.55 6.44
CA GLU A 20 -10.08 4.36 6.62
C GLU A 20 -10.55 3.18 5.78
N ARG A 21 -11.86 3.02 5.58
CA ARG A 21 -12.41 1.97 4.73
C ARG A 21 -12.01 2.14 3.26
N ASP A 22 -11.94 3.37 2.78
CA ASP A 22 -11.44 3.66 1.44
C ASP A 22 -9.93 3.34 1.35
N ALA A 23 -9.16 3.75 2.36
CA ALA A 23 -7.72 3.46 2.44
C ALA A 23 -7.44 1.94 2.48
N ALA A 24 -8.14 1.20 3.33
CA ALA A 24 -8.01 -0.24 3.45
C ALA A 24 -8.29 -0.94 2.12
N ARG A 25 -9.31 -0.51 1.37
CA ARG A 25 -9.62 -1.07 0.04
C ARG A 25 -8.47 -0.86 -0.95
N HIS A 26 -7.91 0.35 -1.03
CA HIS A 26 -6.79 0.62 -1.95
C HIS A 26 -5.52 -0.12 -1.54
N ILE A 27 -5.20 -0.16 -0.25
CA ILE A 27 -4.03 -0.90 0.25
C ILE A 27 -4.21 -2.40 0.01
N TRP A 28 -5.41 -2.94 0.19
CA TRP A 28 -5.69 -4.34 -0.13
C TRP A 28 -5.39 -4.65 -1.60
N MET A 29 -5.87 -3.82 -2.54
CA MET A 29 -5.59 -4.00 -3.97
C MET A 29 -4.09 -3.89 -4.30
N LEU A 30 -3.39 -2.93 -3.68
CA LEU A 30 -1.95 -2.77 -3.83
C LEU A 30 -1.20 -4.00 -3.33
N VAL A 31 -1.54 -4.50 -2.14
CA VAL A 31 -0.94 -5.70 -1.55
C VAL A 31 -1.17 -6.91 -2.43
N GLN A 32 -2.37 -7.08 -3.00
CA GLN A 32 -2.66 -8.15 -3.96
C GLN A 32 -1.80 -8.06 -5.23
N ALA A 33 -1.67 -6.86 -5.81
CA ALA A 33 -0.82 -6.64 -6.98
C ALA A 33 0.65 -6.98 -6.70
N VAL A 34 1.17 -6.52 -5.55
CA VAL A 34 2.54 -6.83 -5.12
C VAL A 34 2.71 -8.31 -4.82
N HIS A 35 1.69 -8.98 -4.24
CA HIS A 35 1.73 -10.43 -4.03
C HIS A 35 1.96 -11.16 -5.33
N HIS A 36 1.18 -10.81 -6.35
CA HIS A 36 1.26 -11.44 -7.66
C HIS A 36 2.66 -11.29 -8.26
N LEU A 37 3.25 -10.09 -8.20
CA LEU A 37 4.63 -9.89 -8.65
C LEU A 37 5.62 -10.77 -7.90
N HIS A 38 5.49 -10.86 -6.58
CA HIS A 38 6.38 -11.69 -5.77
C HIS A 38 6.19 -13.19 -6.05
N THR A 39 4.98 -13.67 -6.43
CA THR A 39 4.78 -15.06 -6.88
C THR A 39 5.49 -15.37 -8.20
N MET A 40 5.90 -14.33 -8.93
CA MET A 40 6.70 -14.42 -10.15
C MET A 40 8.17 -14.03 -9.91
N ASP A 41 8.60 -13.97 -8.64
CA ASP A 41 9.95 -13.53 -8.22
C ASP A 41 10.31 -12.10 -8.67
N ILE A 42 9.33 -11.26 -8.97
CA ILE A 42 9.52 -9.87 -9.41
C ILE A 42 9.31 -8.90 -8.25
N ALA A 43 10.30 -8.08 -7.93
CA ALA A 43 10.14 -6.94 -7.03
C ALA A 43 9.90 -5.64 -7.82
N HIS A 44 8.85 -4.88 -7.51
CA HIS A 44 8.57 -3.60 -8.19
C HIS A 44 9.64 -2.53 -7.93
N ARG A 45 10.13 -2.46 -6.67
CA ARG A 45 11.20 -1.56 -6.18
C ARG A 45 10.98 -0.05 -6.26
N ASP A 46 9.90 0.41 -6.91
CA ASP A 46 9.52 1.84 -6.97
C ASP A 46 8.04 2.04 -6.59
N LEU A 47 7.62 1.51 -5.44
CA LEU A 47 6.25 1.71 -4.95
C LEU A 47 6.12 3.13 -4.36
N LYS A 48 5.33 3.98 -5.02
CA LYS A 48 5.07 5.38 -4.65
C LYS A 48 3.70 5.84 -5.18
N PRO A 49 3.09 6.90 -4.64
CA PRO A 49 1.73 7.32 -5.02
C PRO A 49 1.53 7.54 -6.52
N GLU A 50 2.54 8.06 -7.21
CA GLU A 50 2.54 8.35 -8.65
C GLU A 50 2.38 7.08 -9.50
N ASN A 51 2.80 5.92 -8.96
CA ASN A 51 2.72 4.63 -9.62
C ASN A 51 1.41 3.87 -9.29
N LEU A 52 0.50 4.48 -8.52
CA LEU A 52 -0.80 3.90 -8.15
C LEU A 52 -1.91 4.54 -8.99
N LEU A 53 -2.38 3.82 -10.01
CA LEU A 53 -3.30 4.33 -11.01
C LEU A 53 -4.69 3.68 -10.89
N LEU A 54 -5.74 4.45 -11.11
CA LEU A 54 -7.12 3.95 -11.11
C LEU A 54 -7.59 3.66 -12.54
N THR A 55 -8.38 2.61 -12.72
CA THR A 55 -8.92 2.23 -14.04
C THR A 55 -9.76 3.35 -14.66
N ASP A 56 -10.57 4.00 -13.85
CA ASP A 56 -11.58 4.98 -14.21
C ASP A 56 -11.92 5.88 -12.99
N LYS A 57 -12.95 6.73 -13.10
CA LYS A 57 -13.28 7.76 -12.10
C LYS A 57 -14.31 7.31 -11.06
N THR A 58 -14.83 6.10 -11.15
CA THR A 58 -15.89 5.62 -10.25
C THR A 58 -15.34 5.33 -8.84
N ASN A 59 -16.24 5.04 -7.89
CA ASN A 59 -15.84 4.71 -6.52
C ASN A 59 -15.39 3.25 -6.35
N ASP A 60 -15.66 2.41 -7.34
CA ASP A 60 -15.27 1.00 -7.44
C ASP A 60 -14.10 0.78 -8.41
N ALA A 61 -13.47 1.88 -8.87
CA ALA A 61 -12.30 1.83 -9.73
C ALA A 61 -11.21 0.93 -9.16
N ILE A 62 -10.64 0.09 -10.02
CA ILE A 62 -9.60 -0.87 -9.64
C ILE A 62 -8.26 -0.14 -9.62
N LEU A 63 -7.50 -0.34 -8.54
CA LEU A 63 -6.12 0.11 -8.46
C LEU A 63 -5.23 -0.80 -9.30
N LYS A 64 -4.40 -0.18 -10.14
CA LYS A 64 -3.37 -0.83 -10.93
C LYS A 64 -2.02 -0.21 -10.61
N LEU A 65 -1.03 -1.08 -10.50
CA LEU A 65 0.36 -0.66 -10.36
C LEU A 65 0.93 -0.30 -11.74
N GLY A 66 1.54 0.88 -11.84
CA GLY A 66 2.22 1.36 -13.03
C GLY A 66 3.73 1.50 -12.83
N ASP A 67 4.43 1.79 -13.92
CA ASP A 67 5.88 2.06 -13.97
C ASP A 67 6.80 0.96 -13.40
N PHE A 68 7.03 -0.05 -14.22
CA PHE A 68 7.94 -1.17 -13.93
C PHE A 68 9.40 -0.88 -14.34
N GLY A 69 9.79 0.38 -14.57
CA GLY A 69 11.14 0.73 -15.04
C GLY A 69 12.27 0.31 -14.09
N PHE A 70 11.95 0.10 -12.81
CA PHE A 70 12.89 -0.38 -11.78
C PHE A 70 12.61 -1.82 -11.31
N ALA A 71 11.62 -2.48 -11.90
CA ALA A 71 11.24 -3.83 -11.53
C ALA A 71 12.33 -4.82 -11.94
N LYS A 72 12.57 -5.83 -11.10
CA LYS A 72 13.61 -6.83 -11.34
C LYS A 72 13.23 -8.18 -10.76
N GLU A 73 13.61 -9.25 -11.44
CA GLU A 73 13.69 -10.58 -10.85
C GLU A 73 14.68 -10.54 -9.67
N ASP A 74 14.20 -10.77 -8.46
CA ASP A 74 14.96 -10.62 -7.21
C ASP A 74 15.06 -11.97 -6.48
N SER A 75 16.00 -12.79 -6.93
CA SER A 75 16.18 -14.18 -6.48
C SER A 75 16.76 -14.32 -5.06
N PRO A 76 17.04 -13.23 -4.32
CA PRO A 76 16.73 -13.22 -2.89
C PRO A 76 16.27 -11.85 -2.41
N MET A 77 14.96 -11.62 -2.41
CA MET A 77 14.24 -10.40 -2.00
C MET A 77 14.38 -10.03 -0.50
N ARG A 78 15.48 -10.37 0.17
CA ARG A 78 15.59 -10.41 1.64
C ARG A 78 16.29 -9.22 2.29
N ASN A 79 16.95 -8.30 1.57
CA ASN A 79 17.88 -7.39 2.23
C ASN A 79 17.84 -5.94 1.71
N ARG A 80 16.75 -5.18 1.93
CA ARG A 80 16.82 -3.72 2.09
C ARG A 80 15.57 -3.16 2.76
N ILE A 81 15.68 -2.65 4.01
CA ILE A 81 15.10 -1.36 4.46
C ILE A 81 16.07 -0.81 5.53
N LYS A 82 16.46 0.46 5.41
CA LYS A 82 17.33 1.16 6.37
C LYS A 82 16.48 1.89 7.42
N THR A 83 16.98 1.82 8.66
CA THR A 83 16.69 2.60 9.89
C THR A 83 15.26 2.67 10.44
N GLY A 84 14.19 2.60 9.63
CA GLY A 84 12.77 2.55 10.04
C GLY A 84 12.39 3.36 11.29
N ASP A 85 12.82 4.62 11.29
CA ASP A 85 12.44 5.59 12.30
C ASP A 85 11.17 6.29 11.82
N TYR A 86 10.03 5.88 12.34
CA TYR A 86 8.73 6.51 12.11
C TYR A 86 7.96 6.56 13.43
N GLN A 87 7.17 7.61 13.60
CA GLN A 87 6.30 7.82 14.76
C GLN A 87 4.90 8.19 14.27
N PHE A 88 3.89 7.96 15.09
CA PHE A 88 2.51 8.41 14.85
C PHE A 88 2.19 9.56 15.81
N PRO A 89 2.36 10.83 15.41
CA PRO A 89 2.06 11.96 16.27
C PRO A 89 0.58 12.01 16.66
N ASP A 90 0.28 12.29 17.93
CA ASP A 90 -1.07 12.19 18.47
C ASP A 90 -2.09 13.11 17.77
N VAL A 91 -1.69 14.31 17.33
CA VAL A 91 -2.61 15.32 16.78
C VAL A 91 -3.23 14.86 15.45
N GLU A 92 -2.40 14.30 14.56
CA GLU A 92 -2.82 13.83 13.24
C GLU A 92 -3.38 12.40 13.28
N TRP A 93 -2.95 11.58 14.25
CA TRP A 93 -3.30 10.15 14.31
C TRP A 93 -4.32 9.77 15.38
N GLN A 94 -4.82 10.72 16.18
CA GLN A 94 -5.83 10.47 17.22
C GLN A 94 -7.09 9.75 16.71
N ASN A 95 -7.50 10.03 15.47
CA ASN A 95 -8.72 9.50 14.87
C ASN A 95 -8.48 8.26 14.01
N ILE A 96 -7.24 7.75 13.98
CA ILE A 96 -6.88 6.55 13.20
C ILE A 96 -6.92 5.32 14.10
N SER A 97 -7.58 4.27 13.62
CA SER A 97 -7.76 3.01 14.33
C SER A 97 -6.43 2.36 14.70
N GLN A 98 -6.41 1.65 15.84
CA GLN A 98 -5.23 0.91 16.25
C GLN A 98 -4.89 -0.23 15.27
N GLN A 99 -5.90 -0.76 14.58
CA GLN A 99 -5.74 -1.77 13.54
C GLN A 99 -4.94 -1.20 12.35
N ALA A 100 -5.29 -0.01 11.87
CA ALA A 100 -4.56 0.65 10.79
C ALA A 100 -3.10 0.90 11.18
N LYS A 101 -2.86 1.44 12.37
CA LYS A 101 -1.52 1.69 12.91
C LYS A 101 -0.70 0.40 13.00
N SER A 102 -1.27 -0.66 13.57
CA SER A 102 -0.60 -1.96 13.68
C SER A 102 -0.29 -2.58 12.32
N THR A 103 -1.17 -2.42 11.32
CA THR A 103 -0.89 -2.87 9.96
C THR A 103 0.28 -2.10 9.34
N ILE A 104 0.31 -0.77 9.48
CA ILE A 104 1.42 0.06 9.01
C ILE A 104 2.74 -0.35 9.68
N GLU A 105 2.73 -0.57 11.00
CA GLU A 105 3.93 -0.98 11.74
C GLU A 105 4.52 -2.28 11.19
N GLN A 106 3.66 -3.27 10.96
CA GLN A 106 4.03 -4.58 10.44
C GLN A 106 4.59 -4.49 9.01
N MET A 107 4.07 -3.58 8.18
CA MET A 107 4.60 -3.29 6.83
C MET A 107 5.97 -2.61 6.88
N LEU A 108 6.13 -1.65 7.80
CA LEU A 108 7.33 -0.81 7.93
C LEU A 108 8.42 -1.45 8.81
N THR A 109 8.32 -2.74 9.15
CA THR A 109 9.36 -3.45 9.90
C THR A 109 10.71 -3.41 9.17
N VAL A 110 11.71 -2.86 9.87
CA VAL A 110 13.09 -2.66 9.39
C VAL A 110 13.72 -3.97 8.96
N THR A 111 13.72 -4.95 9.86
CA THR A 111 14.29 -6.27 9.61
C THR A 111 13.40 -7.02 8.63
N PRO A 112 13.85 -7.31 7.40
CA PRO A 112 12.99 -7.96 6.40
C PRO A 112 12.52 -9.35 6.83
N ALA A 113 13.31 -10.06 7.64
CA ALA A 113 12.92 -11.36 8.20
C ALA A 113 11.79 -11.27 9.23
N ASN A 114 11.56 -10.10 9.83
CA ASN A 114 10.49 -9.85 10.79
C ASN A 114 9.33 -9.07 10.16
N ARG A 115 9.44 -8.71 8.87
CA ARG A 115 8.38 -8.00 8.16
C ARG A 115 7.28 -8.97 7.84
N ILE A 116 6.04 -8.55 8.07
CA ILE A 116 4.86 -9.32 7.72
C ILE A 116 4.91 -9.70 6.24
N THR A 117 4.63 -10.97 5.95
CA THR A 117 4.50 -11.42 4.57
C THR A 117 3.18 -10.94 3.98
N ILE A 118 3.09 -10.94 2.66
CA ILE A 118 1.85 -10.53 1.99
C ILE A 118 0.69 -11.48 2.33
N SER A 119 0.95 -12.77 2.48
CA SER A 119 -0.07 -13.74 2.86
C SER A 119 -0.58 -13.56 4.30
N GLU A 120 0.25 -12.99 5.19
CA GLU A 120 -0.14 -12.68 6.57
C GLU A 120 -0.90 -11.35 6.65
N ILE A 121 -0.45 -10.32 5.94
CA ILE A 121 -1.10 -8.99 6.02
C ILE A 121 -2.51 -8.99 5.45
N LEU A 122 -2.77 -9.84 4.44
CA LEU A 122 -4.11 -10.03 3.88
C LEU A 122 -5.11 -10.66 4.88
N LYS A 123 -4.64 -11.17 6.01
CA LYS A 123 -5.48 -11.72 7.10
C LYS A 123 -5.71 -10.71 8.23
N CYS A 124 -5.12 -9.52 8.16
CA CYS A 124 -5.27 -8.50 9.20
C CYS A 124 -6.70 -7.95 9.26
N SER A 125 -7.17 -7.68 10.48
CA SER A 125 -8.53 -7.19 10.75
C SER A 125 -8.82 -5.80 10.16
N TRP A 126 -7.79 -5.06 9.75
CA TRP A 126 -7.99 -3.78 9.06
C TRP A 126 -8.61 -3.95 7.66
N PHE A 127 -8.46 -5.12 7.04
CA PHE A 127 -9.04 -5.42 5.71
C PHE A 127 -10.38 -6.16 5.76
N THR A 128 -10.82 -6.63 6.92
CA THR A 128 -12.04 -7.45 7.11
C THR A 128 -13.12 -6.65 7.81
#